data_AF-A0AAW6ANW2-F1
#
_entry.id   AF-A0AAW6ANW2-F1
#
_cell.length_a   1.000
_cell.length_b   1.000
_cell.length_c   1.000
_cell.angle_alpha   90.00
_cell.angle_beta   90.00
_cell.angle_gamma   90.00
#
_symmetry.space_group_name_H-M   'P 1'
#
loop_
_entity.id
_entity.type
_entity.pdbx_description
1 polymer ?
#
loop_
_entity_poly.entity_id
_entity_poly.type
_entity_poly.pdbx_seq_one_letter_code
_entity_poly.pdbx_strand_id
1 'polypeptide(L)' 'MAWVDRTTYMERLWALEGAWDIKVITGMRRSGKSELMKAFSASVARRDPSSNNVYIDLLDLDNELLLEYQRCIAKS' A
#
# COMPACT_ATOMS: atom_id res chain seq x y z
N MET A 1 20.37 6.21 2.92
CA MET A 1 19.58 7.45 2.71
C MET A 1 18.73 7.65 3.94
N ALA A 2 18.86 8.78 4.63
CA ALA A 2 18.15 9.01 5.89
C ALA A 2 16.64 9.12 5.61
N TRP A 3 15.87 8.19 6.18
CA TRP A 3 14.42 8.26 6.19
C TRP A 3 14.00 9.51 6.97
N VAL A 4 13.28 10.42 6.31
CA VAL A 4 12.62 11.52 7.02
C VAL A 4 11.36 10.94 7.63
N ASP A 5 11.34 10.89 8.96
CA ASP A 5 10.17 10.40 9.68
C ASP A 5 8.97 11.34 9.42
N ARG A 6 7.88 10.75 8.94
CA ARG A 6 6.66 11.46 8.52
C ARG A 6 5.58 11.28 9.59
N THR A 7 5.94 11.53 10.84
CA THR A 7 5.13 11.30 12.04
C THR A 7 3.68 11.76 11.88
N THR A 8 3.46 13.01 11.46
CA THR A 8 2.09 13.55 11.27
C THR A 8 1.24 12.76 10.27
N TYR A 9 1.84 12.27 9.17
CA TYR A 9 1.11 11.47 8.18
C TYR A 9 0.86 10.05 8.70
N MET A 10 1.81 9.49 9.45
CA MET A 10 1.69 8.17 10.06
C MET A 10 0.60 8.16 11.13
N GLU A 11 0.55 9.18 12.00
CA GLU A 11 -0.49 9.36 13.02
C GLU A 11 -1.89 9.44 12.38
N ARG A 12 -2.04 10.15 11.26
CA ARG A 12 -3.31 10.19 10.51
C ARG A 12 -3.72 8.81 9.99
N LEU A 13 -2.78 7.99 9.53
CA LEU A 13 -3.09 6.63 9.07
C LEU A 13 -3.52 5.73 10.23
N TRP A 14 -2.83 5.82 11.37
CA TRP A 14 -3.20 5.11 12.60
C TRP A 14 -4.57 5.54 13.14
N ALA A 15 -4.88 6.84 13.13
CA ALA A 15 -6.17 7.35 13.60
C ALA A 15 -7.35 6.80 12.79
N LEU A 16 -7.11 6.35 11.56
CA LEU A 16 -8.13 5.76 10.71
C LEU A 16 -8.19 4.23 10.84
N GLU A 17 -7.16 3.59 11.40
CA GLU A 17 -7.05 2.13 11.53
C GLU A 17 -8.23 1.54 12.32
N GLY A 18 -8.74 0.37 11.92
CA GLY A 18 -9.85 -0.32 12.59
C GLY A 18 -11.23 -0.12 11.97
N ALA A 19 -11.39 0.85 11.05
CA ALA A 19 -12.62 0.99 10.27
C ALA A 19 -12.57 0.14 8.98
N TRP A 20 -13.68 -0.51 8.63
CA TRP A 20 -13.84 -1.33 7.42
C TRP A 20 -14.14 -0.46 6.18
N ASP A 21 -13.36 0.60 5.99
CA ASP A 21 -13.57 1.63 4.97
C ASP A 21 -12.46 1.64 3.90
N ILE A 22 -12.81 2.11 2.71
CA ILE A 22 -11.83 2.40 1.65
C ILE A 22 -11.22 3.77 1.90
N LYS A 23 -9.89 3.82 1.99
CA LYS A 23 -9.13 5.06 2.20
C LYS A 23 -8.31 5.39 0.97
N VAL A 24 -8.39 6.64 0.53
CA VAL A 24 -7.66 7.13 -0.64
C VAL A 24 -6.60 8.13 -0.19
N ILE A 25 -5.34 7.88 -0.54
CA ILE A 25 -4.23 8.82 -0.33
C ILE A 25 -3.95 9.55 -1.64
N THR A 26 -4.16 10.85 -1.66
CA THR A 26 -3.91 11.70 -2.83
C THR A 26 -2.62 12.51 -2.67
N GLY A 27 -2.16 13.13 -3.76
CA GLY A 27 -1.01 14.02 -3.76
C GLY A 27 -0.18 13.95 -5.03
N MET A 28 0.69 14.92 -5.24
CA MET A 28 1.51 15.05 -6.45
C MET A 28 2.40 13.84 -6.72
N ARG A 29 2.78 13.63 -7.98
CA ARG A 29 3.76 12.60 -8.36
C ARG A 29 5.07 12.85 -7.59
N ARG A 30 5.69 11.77 -7.11
CA ARG A 30 6.91 11.79 -6.26
C ARG A 30 6.78 12.48 -4.89
N SER A 31 5.57 12.65 -4.36
CA SER A 31 5.38 13.14 -2.98
C SER A 31 5.69 12.11 -1.90
N GLY A 32 6.06 10.87 -2.26
CA GLY A 32 6.41 9.80 -1.30
C GLY A 32 5.24 8.96 -0.80
N LYS A 33 4.08 8.97 -1.48
CA LYS A 33 2.89 8.19 -1.07
C LYS A 33 3.15 6.68 -0.96
N SER A 34 3.83 6.10 -1.95
CA SER A 34 4.17 4.67 -1.93
C SER A 34 5.10 4.32 -0.76
N GLU A 35 6.08 5.18 -0.49
CA GLU A 35 7.01 4.99 0.63
C GLU A 35 6.32 5.09 1.98
N LEU A 36 5.41 6.06 2.14
CA LEU A 36 4.56 6.17 3.33
C LEU A 36 3.72 4.91 3.55
N MET A 37 3.10 4.36 2.49
CA MET A 37 2.31 3.13 2.57
C MET A 37 3.15 1.92 2.94
N LYS A 38 4.37 1.78 2.39
CA LYS A 38 5.31 0.72 2.74
C LYS A 38 5.72 0.79 4.21
N ALA A 39 6.04 1.98 4.73
CA ALA A 39 6.34 2.14 6.16
C ALA A 39 5.14 1.86 7.06
N PHE A 40 3.94 2.28 6.66
CA PHE A 40 2.73 1.99 7.42
C PHE A 40 2.48 0.48 7.45
N SER A 41 2.59 -0.20 6.31
CA SER A 41 2.48 -1.65 6.21
C SER A 41 3.48 -2.37 7.12
N ALA A 42 4.76 -1.98 7.07
CA ALA A 42 5.80 -2.52 7.96
C ALA A 42 5.53 -2.21 9.45
N SER A 43 4.88 -1.09 9.77
CA SER A 43 4.52 -0.74 11.16
C SER A 43 3.32 -1.55 11.66
N VAL A 44 2.34 -1.82 10.79
CA VAL A 44 1.21 -2.73 11.08
C VAL A 44 1.72 -4.14 11.32
N ALA A 45 2.57 -4.68 10.44
CA ALA A 45 3.14 -6.02 10.62
C ALA A 45 3.98 -6.17 11.90
N ARG A 46 4.66 -5.09 12.34
CA ARG A 46 5.38 -5.07 13.63
C ARG A 46 4.45 -5.03 14.84
N ARG A 47 3.32 -4.33 14.74
CA ARG A 47 2.33 -4.22 15.84
C ARG A 47 1.50 -5.49 15.98
N ASP A 48 1.11 -6.09 14.86
CA ASP A 48 0.35 -7.34 14.80
C ASP A 48 0.95 -8.27 13.74
N PRO A 49 1.80 -9.23 14.14
CA PRO A 49 2.36 -10.23 13.24
C PRO A 49 1.32 -11.16 12.59
N SER A 50 0.10 -11.23 13.11
CA SER A 50 -0.99 -12.02 12.55
C SER A 50 -1.81 -11.26 11.50
N SER A 51 -1.56 -9.96 11.34
CA SER A 51 -2.26 -9.12 10.38
C SER A 51 -2.02 -9.58 8.94
N ASN A 52 -3.10 -9.69 8.17
CA ASN A 52 -3.01 -9.99 6.74
C ASN A 52 -2.85 -8.69 5.95
N ASN A 53 -1.61 -8.35 5.60
CA ASN A 53 -1.28 -7.14 4.87
C ASN A 53 -0.69 -7.47 3.49
N VAL A 54 -1.35 -7.00 2.43
CA VAL A 54 -0.93 -7.22 1.05
C VAL A 54 -0.64 -5.88 0.38
N TYR A 55 0.58 -5.73 -0.15
CA TYR A 55 0.97 -4.59 -0.96
C TYR A 55 1.03 -5.00 -2.43
N ILE A 56 0.32 -4.28 -3.30
CA ILE A 56 0.29 -4.53 -4.74
C ILE A 56 0.81 -3.27 -5.43
N ASP A 57 1.88 -3.42 -6.21
CA ASP A 57 2.39 -2.36 -7.09
C ASP A 57 1.87 -2.56 -8.51
N LEU A 58 0.90 -1.76 -8.91
CA LEU A 58 0.29 -1.83 -10.25
C LEU A 58 1.20 -1.26 -11.35
N LEU A 59 2.33 -0.65 -10.99
CA LEU A 59 3.30 -0.09 -11.93
C LEU A 59 4.52 -0.98 -12.12
N ASP A 60 4.54 -2.14 -11.47
CA ASP A 60 5.60 -3.13 -11.61
C ASP A 60 5.49 -3.85 -12.95
N LEU A 61 6.47 -3.60 -13.83
CA LEU A 61 6.51 -4.14 -15.19
C LEU A 61 6.77 -5.65 -15.20
N ASP A 62 7.46 -6.19 -14.19
CA ASP A 62 7.74 -7.62 -14.11
C ASP A 62 6.44 -8.44 -13.95
N ASN A 63 5.39 -7.78 -13.42
CA ASN A 63 4.09 -8.37 -13.14
C ASN A 63 2.99 -7.91 -14.12
N GLU A 64 3.33 -7.21 -15.21
CA GLU A 64 2.36 -6.68 -16.17
C GLU A 64 1.41 -7.76 -16.72
N LEU A 65 1.94 -8.98 -16.93
CA LEU A 65 1.16 -10.12 -17.42
C LEU A 65 -0.04 -10.49 -16.52
N LEU A 66 0.06 -10.21 -15.21
CA LEU A 66 -1.00 -10.50 -14.22
C LEU A 66 -2.18 -9.52 -14.33
N LEU A 67 -1.98 -8.37 -14.97
CA LEU A 67 -3.03 -7.36 -15.18
C LEU A 67 -3.99 -7.75 -16.31
N GLU A 68 -3.61 -8.70 -17.16
CA GLU A 68 -4.37 -9.14 -18.33
C GLU A 68 -5.45 -10.18 -17.98
N TYR A 69 -6.39 -9.81 -17.11
CA TYR A 69 -7.47 -10.70 -16.63
C TYR A 69 -8.31 -11.31 -17.77
N GLN A 70 -8.39 -10.63 -18.92
CA GLN A 70 -9.11 -11.09 -20.10
C GLN A 70 -8.57 -12.44 -20.62
N ARG A 71 -7.26 -12.70 -20.46
CA ARG A 71 -6.65 -13.98 -20.82
C ARG A 71 -7.11 -15.14 -19.94
N CYS A 72 -7.61 -14.86 -18.73
CA CYS A 72 -8.15 -15.88 -17.84
C CYS A 72 -9.58 -16.31 -18.22
N ILE A 73 -10.35 -15.44 -18.87
CA ILE A 73 -11.76 -15.72 -19.24
C ILE A 73 -11.84 -16.60 -20.50
N ALA A 74 -10.87 -16.52 -21.40
CA ALA A 74 -10.89 -17.25 -22.67
C ALA A 74 -10.51 -18.75 -22.56
N LYS A 75 -10.25 -19.27 -21.36
CA LYS A 75 -9.84 -20.67 -21.12
C LYS A 75 -10.94 -21.57 -20.52
N SER A 76 -12.17 -21.07 -20.39
CA SER A 76 -13.33 -21.85 -19.94
C SER A 76 -14.16 -22.39 -21.09
#